data_AF-A0A4Q4TDY6-F1
#
_entry.id   AF-A0A4Q4TDY6-F1
#
_cell.length_a   1.000
_cell.length_b   1.000
_cell.length_c   1.000
_cell.angle_alpha   90.00
_cell.angle_beta   90.00
_cell.angle_gamma   90.00
#
_symmetry.space_group_name_H-M   'P 1'
#
loop_
_entity.id
_entity.type
_entity.pdbx_description
1 polymer ?
#
loop_
_entity_poly.entity_id
_entity_poly.type
_entity_poly.pdbx_seq_one_letter_code
_entity_poly.pdbx_strand_id
1 'polypeptide(L)'
;MAIDIPHRGEGHVRTLILWVARGMEDAIFGSQNLQSWRLLYQVGIIYMQTLFEKSDNSGNDIIYQAKVSCLVSGWDRYSWVAYMFVDLYFEESHVDEDLESIAYYEQHLSDHEVRLDPFTAGETTSHAALREPREYFLQVLAVRLSRTKNEWEHLVLYIEEAICTYMTNYWSRLAQAESSSSSENPGSSAKGNSTRTALRLEFHEWMKMATALLGELINTIQEYARELDLFFSKGVYYFRGFTHSTNVSGRAIVSLATIDRVRDELGRLSIKLQNFKDNLAKDIAREVTTSPHPQPSPEGMAYKTRSPSA
;
A
#
# COMPACT_ATOMS: atom_id res chain seq x y z
N MET A 1 -4.57 -18.28 7.91
CA MET A 1 -4.25 -17.06 7.17
C MET A 1 -5.48 -16.68 6.37
N ALA A 2 -6.47 -16.11 7.05
CA ALA A 2 -7.57 -15.44 6.37
C ALA A 2 -7.20 -13.96 6.35
N ILE A 3 -7.01 -13.39 5.17
CA ILE A 3 -6.91 -11.94 5.04
C ILE A 3 -8.35 -11.44 5.12
N ASP A 4 -8.83 -11.18 6.34
CA ASP A 4 -10.18 -10.66 6.52
C ASP A 4 -10.15 -9.17 6.19
N ILE A 5 -10.58 -8.83 4.97
CA ILE A 5 -10.79 -7.43 4.57
C ILE A 5 -12.20 -7.08 5.05
N PRO A 6 -12.36 -6.28 6.12
CA PRO A 6 -13.68 -5.94 6.61
C PRO A 6 -14.47 -5.27 5.49
N HIS A 7 -15.63 -5.86 5.15
CA HIS A 7 -16.61 -5.24 4.27
C HIS A 7 -17.08 -3.91 4.88
N ARG A 8 -16.39 -2.82 4.51
CA ARG A 8 -16.65 -1.48 5.04
C ARG A 8 -17.17 -0.59 3.92
N GLY A 9 -18.47 -0.26 4.03
CA GLY A 9 -19.21 0.81 3.37
C GLY A 9 -18.60 1.42 2.11
N GLU A 10 -19.07 0.94 0.96
CA GLU A 10 -19.01 1.68 -0.29
C GLU A 10 -19.65 3.07 -0.07
N GLY A 11 -18.87 4.14 -0.11
CA GLY A 11 -19.48 5.47 -0.12
C GLY A 11 -18.57 6.67 -0.03
N HIS A 12 -17.45 6.66 0.73
CA HIS A 12 -16.83 7.95 1.13
C HIS A 12 -15.30 8.07 1.00
N VAL A 13 -14.57 7.05 0.52
CA VAL A 13 -13.09 7.10 0.53
C VAL A 13 -12.49 7.80 -0.71
N ARG A 14 -13.29 8.10 -1.75
CA ARG A 14 -12.79 8.64 -3.03
C ARG A 14 -12.56 10.16 -3.08
N THR A 15 -12.79 10.92 -2.00
CA THR A 15 -12.83 12.40 -2.05
C THR A 15 -11.82 13.11 -1.15
N LEU A 16 -10.72 12.45 -0.78
CA LEU A 16 -9.73 13.05 0.12
C LEU A 16 -8.28 12.91 -0.37
N ILE A 17 -8.07 13.19 -1.65
CA ILE A 17 -6.74 13.47 -2.21
C ILE A 17 -6.96 14.70 -3.10
N LEU A 18 -6.18 15.76 -2.86
CA LEU A 18 -6.05 17.03 -3.62
C LEU A 18 -6.31 18.29 -2.79
N TRP A 19 -5.23 18.79 -2.17
CA TRP A 19 -5.06 20.25 -1.97
C TRP A 19 -3.70 20.78 -2.48
N VAL A 20 -2.74 19.91 -2.84
CA VAL A 20 -1.42 20.35 -3.32
C VAL A 20 -1.54 21.14 -4.63
N ALA A 21 -2.25 20.59 -5.62
CA ALA A 21 -2.40 21.25 -6.91
C ALA A 21 -3.47 22.36 -6.89
N ARG A 22 -4.59 22.14 -6.20
CA ARG A 22 -5.73 23.09 -6.17
C ARG A 22 -5.45 24.31 -5.29
N GLY A 23 -4.77 24.13 -4.15
CA GLY A 23 -4.33 25.25 -3.31
C GLY A 23 -3.20 26.08 -3.93
N MET A 24 -2.38 25.50 -4.81
CA MET A 24 -1.35 26.25 -5.55
C MET A 24 -1.94 27.16 -6.63
N GLU A 25 -3.03 26.76 -7.29
CA GLU A 25 -3.75 27.64 -8.25
C GLU A 25 -4.39 28.85 -7.54
N ASP A 26 -4.94 28.66 -6.33
CA ASP A 26 -5.51 29.75 -5.53
C ASP A 26 -4.46 30.65 -4.85
N ALA A 27 -3.27 30.12 -4.53
CA ALA A 27 -2.15 30.92 -4.00
C ALA A 27 -1.53 31.88 -5.04
N ILE A 28 -1.82 31.68 -6.33
CA ILE A 28 -1.29 32.48 -7.44
C ILE A 28 -2.24 33.64 -7.81
N PHE A 29 -3.50 33.64 -7.36
CA PHE A 29 -4.46 34.69 -7.68
C PHE A 29 -4.63 35.74 -6.57
N GLY A 30 -3.81 36.79 -6.65
CA GLY A 30 -4.31 38.16 -6.60
C GLY A 30 -4.60 38.79 -5.22
N SER A 31 -3.56 39.22 -4.51
CA SER A 31 -3.61 40.49 -3.77
C SER A 31 -2.19 41.00 -3.50
N GLN A 32 -1.82 42.09 -4.15
CA GLN A 32 -0.49 42.71 -4.06
C GLN A 32 -0.15 43.32 -2.67
N ASN A 33 -0.83 42.95 -1.58
CA ASN A 33 -0.58 43.55 -0.27
C ASN A 33 -0.62 42.62 0.95
N LEU A 34 -0.72 41.29 0.77
CA LEU A 34 -0.57 40.34 1.88
C LEU A 34 0.32 39.17 1.42
N GLN A 35 1.61 39.21 1.80
CA GLN A 35 2.65 38.22 1.48
C GLN A 35 2.46 36.90 2.27
N SER A 36 1.23 36.41 2.43
CA SER A 36 1.01 35.15 3.14
C SER A 36 1.07 33.98 2.17
N TRP A 37 2.03 33.08 2.37
CA TRP A 37 2.16 31.84 1.60
C TRP A 37 1.55 30.69 2.41
N ARG A 38 0.81 29.79 1.75
CA ARG A 38 0.32 28.54 2.33
C ARG A 38 0.74 27.39 1.44
N LEU A 39 1.57 26.48 1.96
CA LEU A 39 1.91 25.23 1.31
C LEU A 39 1.18 24.10 2.03
N LEU A 40 0.18 23.52 1.36
CA LEU A 40 -0.57 22.36 1.85
C LEU A 40 -0.15 21.12 1.07
N TYR A 41 0.25 20.07 1.79
CA TYR A 41 0.41 18.76 1.21
C TYR A 41 -0.21 17.69 2.10
N GLN A 42 -0.87 16.73 1.45
CA GLN A 42 -1.42 15.55 2.09
C GLN A 42 -0.89 14.32 1.35
N VAL A 43 -0.06 13.53 2.02
CA VAL A 43 0.35 12.19 1.60
C VAL A 43 -0.61 11.24 2.32
N GLY A 44 -1.41 10.43 1.64
CA GLY A 44 -1.84 9.20 2.30
C GLY A 44 -0.63 8.28 2.45
N ILE A 45 -0.51 7.40 3.43
CA ILE A 45 0.51 6.36 3.43
C ILE A 45 -0.21 5.05 3.76
N ILE A 46 -0.06 4.02 2.93
CA ILE A 46 -0.57 2.70 3.32
C ILE A 46 0.52 2.03 4.15
N TYR A 47 0.16 1.63 5.37
CA TYR A 47 1.01 0.82 6.25
C TYR A 47 0.43 -0.58 6.29
N MET A 48 1.21 -1.59 5.93
CA MET A 48 0.86 -2.93 6.37
C MET A 48 1.34 -3.08 7.80
N GLN A 49 0.43 -3.39 8.72
CA GLN A 49 0.84 -3.86 10.03
C GLN A 49 0.22 -5.21 10.27
N THR A 50 1.07 -6.23 10.28
CA THR A 50 0.73 -7.54 10.81
C THR A 50 0.56 -7.38 12.31
N LEU A 51 -0.63 -7.00 12.78
CA LEU A 51 -0.96 -7.12 14.19
C LEU A 51 -0.96 -8.60 14.51
N PHE A 52 0.14 -9.10 15.07
CA PHE A 52 0.11 -10.25 15.95
C PHE A 52 -0.63 -9.82 17.22
N GLU A 53 -1.93 -9.61 17.11
CA GLU A 53 -2.76 -9.40 18.29
C GLU A 53 -2.71 -10.70 19.09
N LYS A 54 -1.92 -10.65 20.16
CA LYS A 54 -1.62 -11.77 21.03
C LYS A 54 -2.84 -12.11 21.88
N SER A 55 -3.94 -12.58 21.30
CA SER A 55 -4.95 -13.33 22.06
C SER A 55 -5.89 -14.23 21.29
N ASP A 56 -6.10 -14.05 19.97
CA ASP A 56 -6.95 -14.96 19.22
C ASP A 56 -6.14 -15.67 18.12
N ASN A 57 -6.05 -17.00 18.20
CA ASN A 57 -5.35 -17.90 17.26
C ASN A 57 -5.86 -17.86 15.81
N SER A 58 -6.56 -16.80 15.38
CA SER A 58 -7.11 -16.66 14.03
C SER A 58 -6.06 -16.27 12.99
N GLY A 59 -4.95 -15.61 13.37
CA GLY A 59 -3.82 -15.35 12.48
C GLY A 59 -4.23 -14.62 11.20
N ASN A 60 -4.97 -13.52 11.37
CA ASN A 60 -5.43 -12.67 10.29
C ASN A 60 -4.54 -11.43 10.20
N ASP A 61 -3.95 -11.22 9.03
CA ASP A 61 -3.11 -10.07 8.77
C ASP A 61 -3.96 -8.92 8.25
N ILE A 62 -3.78 -7.72 8.81
CA ILE A 62 -4.57 -6.53 8.50
C ILE A 62 -3.68 -5.49 7.81
N ILE A 63 -4.23 -4.82 6.79
CA ILE A 63 -3.56 -3.70 6.11
C ILE A 63 -4.22 -2.42 6.57
N TYR A 64 -3.43 -1.46 7.04
CA TYR A 64 -3.90 -0.17 7.50
C TYR A 64 -3.59 0.93 6.48
N GLN A 65 -4.47 1.91 6.41
CA GLN A 65 -4.23 3.13 5.65
C GLN A 65 -4.04 4.28 6.64
N ALA A 66 -2.82 4.79 6.73
CA ALA A 66 -2.50 6.00 7.47
C ALA A 66 -2.51 7.23 6.57
N LYS A 67 -2.46 8.41 7.18
CA LYS A 67 -2.32 9.68 6.48
C LYS A 67 -1.28 10.55 7.16
N VAL A 68 -0.53 11.26 6.34
CA VAL A 68 0.42 12.30 6.75
C VAL A 68 0.08 13.58 6.01
N SER A 69 -0.27 14.62 6.74
CA SER A 69 -0.52 15.95 6.18
C SER A 69 0.49 16.94 6.75
N CYS A 70 1.06 17.79 5.90
CA CYS A 70 2.00 18.83 6.30
C CYS A 70 1.55 20.18 5.70
N LEU A 71 1.49 21.19 6.55
CA LEU A 71 1.22 22.58 6.20
C LEU A 71 2.37 23.45 6.65
N VAL A 72 2.99 24.18 5.74
CA VAL A 72 3.93 25.26 6.08
C VAL A 72 3.30 26.59 5.69
N SER A 73 3.18 27.51 6.65
CA SER A 73 2.56 28.83 6.43
C SER A 73 3.31 29.92 7.14
N GLY A 74 3.33 31.14 6.58
CA GLY A 74 4.05 32.24 7.19
C GLY A 74 3.83 33.56 6.49
N TRP A 75 4.30 34.63 7.12
CA TRP A 75 4.34 35.97 6.56
C TRP A 75 5.57 36.17 5.67
N ASP A 76 6.71 35.63 6.08
CA ASP A 76 7.96 35.72 5.33
C ASP A 76 8.88 34.53 5.65
N ARG A 77 10.12 34.58 5.14
CA ARG A 77 11.12 33.52 5.32
C ARG A 77 11.63 33.37 6.76
N TYR A 78 11.37 34.35 7.62
CA TYR A 78 11.81 34.41 9.01
C TYR A 78 10.68 34.13 10.00
N SER A 79 9.43 34.40 9.59
CA SER A 79 8.23 34.30 10.40
C SER A 79 7.24 33.33 9.76
N TRP A 80 7.43 32.05 10.03
CA TRP A 80 6.58 30.96 9.56
C TRP A 80 6.39 29.90 10.63
N VAL A 81 5.38 29.05 10.42
CA VAL A 81 4.99 27.92 11.26
C VAL A 81 4.68 26.73 10.38
N ALA A 82 4.99 25.53 10.87
CA ALA A 82 4.61 24.29 10.23
C ALA A 82 3.70 23.46 11.14
N TYR A 83 2.71 22.82 10.54
CA TYR A 83 1.79 21.88 11.18
C TYR A 83 1.90 20.54 10.48
N MET A 84 1.94 19.45 11.23
CA MET A 84 1.93 18.11 10.68
C MET A 84 0.93 17.25 11.44
N PHE A 85 0.16 16.48 10.69
CA PHE A 85 -0.83 15.54 11.19
C PHE A 85 -0.43 14.17 10.69
N VAL A 86 -0.10 13.27 11.61
CA VAL A 86 0.31 11.89 11.31
C VAL A 86 -0.67 10.99 12.04
N ASP A 87 -1.25 10.03 11.33
CA ASP A 87 -1.98 8.95 11.97
C ASP A 87 -0.97 8.03 12.67
N LEU A 88 -1.07 7.89 13.98
CA LEU A 88 -0.17 7.06 14.81
C LEU A 88 -0.90 5.89 15.49
N TYR A 89 -2.15 5.62 15.11
CA TYR A 89 -3.00 4.63 15.79
C TYR A 89 -2.48 3.18 15.68
N PHE A 90 -1.50 2.94 14.81
CA PHE A 90 -0.85 1.64 14.62
C PHE A 90 0.47 1.52 15.40
N GLU A 91 0.98 2.60 16.02
CA GLU A 91 2.26 2.57 16.72
C GLU A 91 2.17 2.04 18.17
N GLU A 92 0.98 2.05 18.80
CA GLU A 92 0.79 1.68 20.21
C GLU A 92 1.13 0.21 20.54
N SER A 93 1.23 -0.68 19.55
CA SER A 93 1.43 -2.11 19.75
C SER A 93 2.90 -2.57 19.77
N HIS A 94 3.87 -1.68 19.52
CA HIS A 94 5.29 -2.04 19.50
C HIS A 94 6.03 -1.58 20.76
N VAL A 95 6.80 -2.52 21.33
CA VAL A 95 7.71 -2.32 22.46
C VAL A 95 9.10 -1.84 21.96
N ASP A 96 9.30 -1.75 20.64
CA ASP A 96 10.59 -1.43 20.01
C ASP A 96 10.75 0.07 19.65
N GLU A 97 12.02 0.47 19.56
CA GLU A 97 12.60 1.82 19.70
C GLU A 97 12.24 2.86 18.60
N ASP A 98 11.38 2.53 17.63
CA ASP A 98 11.09 3.35 16.43
C ASP A 98 9.76 4.14 16.51
N LEU A 99 9.30 4.46 17.72
CA LEU A 99 8.06 5.23 17.92
C LEU A 99 8.25 6.69 17.48
N GLU A 100 7.44 7.18 16.53
CA GLU A 100 7.31 8.62 16.22
C GLU A 100 6.47 9.32 17.29
N SER A 101 6.81 9.10 18.56
CA SER A 101 6.13 9.70 19.69
C SER A 101 6.71 11.07 20.03
N ILE A 102 5.84 12.02 20.36
CA ILE A 102 6.26 13.32 20.90
C ILE A 102 7.13 13.12 22.14
N ALA A 103 6.79 12.15 23.00
CA ALA A 103 7.57 11.83 24.20
C ALA A 103 9.00 11.38 23.86
N TYR A 104 9.19 10.63 22.76
CA TYR A 104 10.51 10.22 22.29
C TYR A 104 11.37 11.44 21.92
N TYR A 105 10.82 12.38 21.15
CA TYR A 105 11.57 13.57 20.75
C TYR A 105 11.87 14.51 21.94
N GLU A 106 10.98 14.61 22.91
CA GLU A 106 11.19 15.37 24.15
C GLU A 106 12.26 14.73 25.04
N GLN A 107 12.25 13.40 25.16
CA GLN A 107 13.27 12.66 25.89
C GLN A 107 14.64 12.81 25.21
N HIS A 108 14.72 12.67 23.88
CA HIS A 108 15.98 12.81 23.15
C HIS A 108 16.62 14.21 23.35
N LEU A 109 15.79 15.26 23.37
CA LEU A 109 16.26 16.61 23.68
C LEU A 109 16.85 16.70 25.11
N SER A 110 16.21 16.05 26.07
CA SER A 110 16.65 16.04 27.47
C SER A 110 17.96 15.28 27.65
N ASP A 111 18.13 14.16 26.94
CA ASP A 111 19.27 13.26 27.09
C ASP A 111 20.51 13.73 26.31
N HIS A 112 20.33 14.38 25.16
CA HIS A 112 21.43 14.69 24.22
C HIS A 112 21.63 16.19 23.96
N GLU A 113 20.80 17.07 24.52
CA GLU A 113 20.79 18.52 24.25
C GLU A 113 20.61 18.87 22.76
N VAL A 114 20.22 17.90 21.93
CA VAL A 114 19.98 18.05 20.50
C VAL A 114 18.51 17.85 20.23
N ARG A 115 17.83 18.90 19.76
CA ARG A 115 16.43 18.81 19.38
C ARG A 115 16.29 18.26 17.98
N LEU A 116 15.82 17.02 17.85
CA LEU A 116 15.46 16.41 16.57
C LEU A 116 14.20 17.06 15.99
N ASP A 117 14.07 17.04 14.67
CA ASP A 117 12.89 17.54 13.97
C ASP A 117 11.86 16.40 13.74
N PRO A 118 10.72 16.41 14.45
CA PRO A 118 9.68 15.39 14.31
C PRO A 118 9.08 15.35 12.89
N PHE A 119 9.13 16.44 12.13
CA PHE A 119 8.57 16.48 10.78
C PHE A 119 9.41 15.64 9.81
N THR A 120 10.70 15.53 10.11
CA THR A 120 11.65 14.67 9.42
C THR A 120 11.86 13.33 10.11
N ALA A 121 10.91 12.89 10.95
CA ALA A 121 11.03 11.65 11.73
C ALA A 121 12.35 11.56 12.54
N GLY A 122 12.89 12.70 12.95
CA GLY A 122 14.17 12.79 13.64
C GLY A 122 15.43 12.61 12.79
N GLU A 123 15.32 12.44 11.46
CA GLU A 123 16.50 12.34 10.57
C GLU A 123 17.36 13.62 10.57
N THR A 124 16.76 14.75 10.93
CA THR A 124 17.49 16.02 11.00
C THR A 124 17.26 16.75 12.31
N THR A 125 18.21 17.62 12.66
CA THR A 125 18.11 18.47 13.85
C THR A 125 17.26 19.70 13.55
N SER A 126 16.40 20.07 14.50
CA SER A 126 15.55 21.26 14.45
C SER A 126 16.36 22.58 14.52
N HIS A 127 17.60 22.51 15.03
CA HIS A 127 18.49 23.67 15.21
C HIS A 127 19.29 24.08 13.95
N ALA A 128 19.08 23.43 12.80
CA ALA A 128 19.57 23.96 11.52
C ALA A 128 18.75 25.20 11.10
N ALA A 129 18.91 26.28 11.87
CA ALA A 129 18.05 27.44 11.99
C ALA A 129 17.70 28.12 10.66
N LEU A 130 16.40 28.46 10.51
CA LEU A 130 15.87 29.39 9.52
C LEU A 130 16.05 28.95 8.06
N ARG A 131 15.74 27.68 7.75
CA ARG A 131 15.52 27.28 6.36
C ARG A 131 14.38 28.10 5.78
N GLU A 132 14.54 28.49 4.53
CA GLU A 132 13.44 29.06 3.76
C GLU A 132 12.26 28.07 3.82
N PRO A 133 11.03 28.51 4.11
CA PRO A 133 9.91 27.63 4.44
C PRO A 133 9.60 26.59 3.35
N ARG A 134 9.90 26.90 2.09
CA ARG A 134 9.70 25.99 0.96
C ARG A 134 10.84 24.96 0.88
N GLU A 135 12.08 25.35 1.17
CA GLU A 135 13.18 24.38 1.34
C GLU A 135 12.91 23.41 2.49
N TYR A 136 12.38 23.93 3.59
CA TYR A 136 11.95 23.12 4.72
C TYR A 136 10.84 22.14 4.32
N PHE A 137 9.81 22.63 3.63
CA PHE A 137 8.74 21.79 3.11
C PHE A 137 9.27 20.67 2.20
N LEU A 138 10.17 20.98 1.26
CA LEU A 138 10.75 19.97 0.36
C LEU A 138 11.56 18.91 1.12
N GLN A 139 12.28 19.32 2.17
CA GLN A 139 13.01 18.39 3.02
C GLN A 139 12.06 17.44 3.75
N VAL A 140 11.03 17.98 4.40
CA VAL A 140 10.01 17.18 5.10
C VAL A 140 9.34 16.23 4.14
N LEU A 141 8.93 16.72 2.97
CA LEU A 141 8.31 15.91 1.92
C LEU A 141 9.24 14.79 1.47
N ALA A 142 10.52 15.07 1.18
CA ALA A 142 11.48 14.06 0.75
C ALA A 142 11.67 12.94 1.78
N VAL A 143 11.80 13.28 3.06
CA VAL A 143 11.94 12.30 4.15
C VAL A 143 10.68 11.44 4.27
N ARG A 144 9.50 12.07 4.32
CA ARG A 144 8.22 11.37 4.48
C ARG A 144 7.89 10.47 3.29
N LEU A 145 8.21 10.89 2.07
CA LEU A 145 8.11 10.05 0.87
C LEU A 145 9.07 8.87 0.90
N SER A 146 10.30 9.07 1.39
CA SER A 146 11.29 7.97 1.50
C SER A 146 10.80 6.91 2.48
N ARG A 147 10.26 7.32 3.64
CA ARG A 147 9.60 6.38 4.58
C ARG A 147 8.42 5.67 3.92
N THR A 148 7.52 6.41 3.28
CA THR A 148 6.36 5.87 2.53
C THR A 148 6.80 4.79 1.55
N LYS A 149 7.86 5.05 0.77
CA LYS A 149 8.42 4.12 -0.19
C LYS A 149 8.94 2.85 0.49
N ASN A 150 9.65 2.96 1.61
CA ASN A 150 10.16 1.78 2.33
C ASN A 150 9.00 0.92 2.87
N GLU A 151 7.93 1.53 3.38
CA GLU A 151 6.72 0.79 3.78
C GLU A 151 6.08 0.05 2.60
N TRP A 152 6.03 0.69 1.44
CA TRP A 152 5.57 0.03 0.21
C TRP A 152 6.46 -1.14 -0.21
N GLU A 153 7.79 -1.01 -0.08
CA GLU A 153 8.71 -2.13 -0.35
C GLU A 153 8.45 -3.31 0.58
N HIS A 154 8.29 -3.06 1.88
CA HIS A 154 7.98 -4.08 2.87
C HIS A 154 6.63 -4.75 2.59
N LEU A 155 5.58 -3.96 2.33
CA LEU A 155 4.25 -4.44 1.98
C LEU A 155 4.27 -5.35 0.73
N VAL A 156 4.99 -4.95 -0.32
CA VAL A 156 5.11 -5.74 -1.55
C VAL A 156 5.83 -7.06 -1.29
N LEU A 157 6.94 -7.03 -0.55
CA LEU A 157 7.70 -8.24 -0.18
C LEU A 157 6.84 -9.20 0.65
N TYR A 158 6.13 -8.68 1.63
CA TYR A 158 5.25 -9.46 2.50
C TYR A 158 4.13 -10.14 1.72
N ILE A 159 3.44 -9.41 0.84
CA ILE A 159 2.36 -9.97 0.02
C ILE A 159 2.88 -11.07 -0.91
N GLU A 160 4.06 -10.87 -1.50
CA GLU A 160 4.70 -11.90 -2.32
C GLU A 160 4.95 -13.18 -1.52
N GLU A 161 5.54 -13.06 -0.32
CA GLU A 161 5.81 -14.19 0.56
C GLU A 161 4.53 -14.89 1.03
N ALA A 162 3.51 -14.13 1.44
CA ALA A 162 2.22 -14.66 1.88
C ALA A 162 1.53 -15.47 0.78
N ILE A 163 1.51 -14.95 -0.45
CA ILE A 163 0.94 -15.64 -1.61
C ILE A 163 1.75 -16.89 -1.96
N CYS A 164 3.09 -16.81 -1.96
CA CYS A 164 3.95 -17.96 -2.23
C CYS A 164 3.75 -19.08 -1.20
N THR A 165 3.66 -18.71 0.08
CA THR A 165 3.41 -19.63 1.19
C THR A 165 2.06 -20.32 1.04
N TYR A 166 1.00 -19.55 0.75
CA TYR A 166 -0.33 -20.11 0.52
C TYR A 166 -0.34 -21.08 -0.68
N MET A 167 0.25 -20.68 -1.81
CA MET A 167 0.33 -21.52 -3.02
C MET A 167 1.06 -22.84 -2.72
N THR A 168 2.20 -22.79 -2.04
CA THR A 168 2.98 -23.98 -1.68
C THR A 168 2.16 -24.93 -0.78
N ASN A 169 1.48 -24.39 0.22
CA ASN A 169 0.62 -25.17 1.12
C ASN A 169 -0.58 -25.79 0.39
N TYR A 170 -1.21 -25.04 -0.52
CA TYR A 170 -2.31 -25.53 -1.35
C TYR A 170 -1.86 -26.72 -2.21
N TRP A 171 -0.76 -26.60 -2.95
CA TRP A 171 -0.26 -27.67 -3.81
C TRP A 171 0.12 -28.93 -3.02
N SER A 172 0.70 -28.77 -1.84
CA SER A 172 1.00 -29.89 -0.93
C SER A 172 -0.28 -30.61 -0.48
N ARG A 173 -1.31 -29.86 -0.05
CA ARG A 173 -2.61 -30.43 0.36
C ARG A 173 -3.31 -31.13 -0.81
N LEU A 174 -3.24 -30.56 -2.01
CA LEU A 174 -3.82 -31.14 -3.20
C LEU A 174 -3.14 -32.48 -3.56
N ALA A 175 -1.81 -32.53 -3.56
CA ALA A 175 -1.05 -33.75 -3.84
C ALA A 175 -1.31 -34.87 -2.82
N GLN A 176 -1.49 -34.52 -1.54
CA GLN A 176 -1.88 -35.46 -0.48
C GLN A 176 -3.30 -36.02 -0.71
N ALA A 177 -4.24 -35.17 -1.12
CA ALA A 177 -5.60 -35.58 -1.45
C ALA A 177 -5.63 -36.52 -2.67
N GLU A 178 -4.77 -36.28 -3.67
CA GLU A 178 -4.63 -37.15 -4.84
C GLU A 178 -4.00 -38.50 -4.49
N SER A 179 -2.94 -38.51 -3.68
CA SER A 179 -2.28 -39.74 -3.24
C SER A 179 -3.19 -40.63 -2.40
N SER A 180 -4.08 -40.03 -1.61
CA SER A 180 -5.06 -40.76 -0.80
C SER A 180 -6.17 -41.40 -1.64
N SER A 181 -6.32 -41.01 -2.91
CA SER A 181 -7.35 -41.56 -3.81
C SER A 181 -6.91 -42.81 -4.58
N SER A 182 -5.59 -43.01 -4.78
CA SER A 182 -5.07 -44.18 -5.52
C SER A 182 -4.98 -45.44 -4.66
N SER A 183 -5.01 -45.28 -3.34
CA SER A 183 -5.04 -46.36 -2.37
C SER A 183 -6.47 -46.50 -1.86
N GLU A 184 -7.28 -47.37 -2.48
CA GLU A 184 -8.20 -48.29 -1.78
C GLU A 184 -9.52 -48.61 -2.51
N ASN A 185 -9.86 -49.89 -2.39
CA ASN A 185 -11.17 -50.49 -2.14
C ASN A 185 -12.43 -49.76 -2.68
N PRO A 186 -13.28 -50.45 -3.47
CA PRO A 186 -14.42 -49.88 -4.20
C PRO A 186 -15.51 -49.18 -3.36
N GLY A 187 -15.37 -49.08 -2.03
CA GLY A 187 -16.31 -48.40 -1.13
C GLY A 187 -15.91 -46.99 -0.64
N SER A 188 -14.64 -46.54 -0.79
CA SER A 188 -14.17 -45.25 -0.23
C SER A 188 -14.19 -44.05 -1.19
N SER A 189 -14.47 -44.28 -2.48
CA SER A 189 -14.35 -43.32 -3.58
C SER A 189 -15.12 -42.00 -3.37
N ALA A 190 -16.29 -42.02 -2.73
CA ALA A 190 -17.11 -40.82 -2.55
C ALA A 190 -16.45 -39.75 -1.65
N LYS A 191 -15.61 -40.15 -0.69
CA LYS A 191 -15.02 -39.21 0.27
C LYS A 191 -13.86 -38.38 -0.33
N GLY A 192 -13.03 -38.99 -1.19
CA GLY A 192 -11.89 -38.31 -1.83
C GLY A 192 -12.32 -37.18 -2.78
N ASN A 193 -13.38 -37.41 -3.57
CA ASN A 193 -13.91 -36.41 -4.50
C ASN A 193 -14.46 -35.18 -3.76
N SER A 194 -15.05 -35.37 -2.58
CA SER A 194 -15.54 -34.27 -1.75
C SER A 194 -14.41 -33.37 -1.26
N THR A 195 -13.31 -33.94 -0.77
CA THR A 195 -12.15 -33.16 -0.28
C THR A 195 -11.49 -32.36 -1.39
N ARG A 196 -11.29 -32.95 -2.57
CA ARG A 196 -10.71 -32.26 -3.74
C ARG A 196 -11.56 -31.06 -4.17
N THR A 197 -12.87 -31.24 -4.20
CA THR A 197 -13.81 -30.17 -4.60
C THR A 197 -13.80 -29.02 -3.58
N ALA A 198 -13.74 -29.34 -2.28
CA ALA A 198 -13.64 -28.33 -1.22
C ALA A 198 -12.34 -27.52 -1.31
N LEU A 199 -11.19 -28.18 -1.51
CA LEU A 199 -9.89 -27.49 -1.67
C LEU A 199 -9.87 -26.52 -2.86
N ARG A 200 -10.48 -26.92 -3.98
CA ARG A 200 -10.57 -26.08 -5.18
C ARG A 200 -11.45 -24.86 -4.98
N LEU A 201 -12.56 -25.02 -4.26
CA LEU A 201 -13.43 -23.91 -3.92
C LEU A 201 -12.73 -22.93 -2.98
N GLU A 202 -12.04 -23.43 -1.94
CA GLU A 202 -11.21 -22.64 -1.03
C GLU A 202 -10.14 -21.84 -1.80
N PHE A 203 -9.44 -22.51 -2.71
CA PHE A 203 -8.44 -21.88 -3.57
C PHE A 203 -9.01 -20.77 -4.45
N HIS A 204 -10.16 -21.03 -5.09
CA HIS A 204 -10.80 -20.06 -5.97
C HIS A 204 -11.24 -18.80 -5.20
N GLU A 205 -11.84 -18.95 -4.02
CA GLU A 205 -12.25 -17.80 -3.19
C GLU A 205 -11.03 -17.01 -2.70
N TRP A 206 -10.00 -17.68 -2.19
CA TRP A 206 -8.77 -17.01 -1.79
C TRP A 206 -8.13 -16.25 -2.95
N MET A 207 -8.11 -16.85 -4.14
CA MET A 207 -7.53 -16.25 -5.33
C MET A 207 -8.25 -14.98 -5.78
N LYS A 208 -9.59 -14.99 -5.69
CA LYS A 208 -10.42 -13.82 -5.96
C LYS A 208 -10.09 -12.68 -5.00
N MET A 209 -9.93 -12.99 -3.70
CA MET A 209 -9.53 -12.01 -2.69
C MET A 209 -8.12 -11.46 -2.94
N ALA A 210 -7.14 -12.34 -3.19
CA ALA A 210 -5.76 -11.93 -3.48
C ALA A 210 -5.68 -11.04 -4.73
N THR A 211 -6.42 -11.37 -5.79
CA THR A 211 -6.47 -10.58 -7.03
C THR A 211 -7.12 -9.22 -6.82
N ALA A 212 -8.17 -9.15 -6.00
CA ALA A 212 -8.83 -7.90 -5.64
C ALA A 212 -7.88 -7.00 -4.83
N LEU A 213 -7.25 -7.54 -3.80
CA LEU A 213 -6.27 -6.84 -2.98
C LEU A 213 -5.11 -6.29 -3.82
N LEU A 214 -4.50 -7.12 -4.67
CA LEU A 214 -3.44 -6.67 -5.59
C LEU A 214 -3.93 -5.53 -6.50
N GLY A 215 -5.18 -5.62 -6.99
CA GLY A 215 -5.80 -4.56 -7.75
C GLY A 215 -5.90 -3.23 -6.99
N GLU A 216 -6.34 -3.27 -5.73
CA GLU A 216 -6.44 -2.08 -4.88
C GLU A 216 -5.06 -1.46 -4.61
N LEU A 217 -4.06 -2.28 -4.30
CA LEU A 217 -2.69 -1.81 -4.05
C LEU A 217 -2.06 -1.19 -5.29
N ILE A 218 -2.22 -1.83 -6.47
CA ILE A 218 -1.74 -1.29 -7.75
C ILE A 218 -2.38 0.06 -8.04
N ASN A 219 -3.70 0.16 -7.90
CA ASN A 219 -4.42 1.42 -8.14
C ASN A 219 -3.92 2.52 -7.21
N THR A 220 -3.71 2.17 -5.94
CA THR A 220 -3.28 3.13 -4.93
C THR A 220 -1.87 3.64 -5.22
N ILE A 221 -0.88 2.76 -5.45
CA ILE A 221 0.49 3.19 -5.76
C ILE A 221 0.57 3.99 -7.08
N GLN A 222 -0.27 3.66 -8.07
CA GLN A 222 -0.37 4.43 -9.31
C GLN A 222 -0.98 5.82 -9.10
N GLU A 223 -1.91 5.96 -8.15
CA GLU A 223 -2.42 7.26 -7.74
C GLU A 223 -1.32 8.11 -7.10
N TYR A 224 -0.50 7.55 -6.21
CA TYR A 224 0.68 8.25 -5.67
C TYR A 224 1.65 8.71 -6.75
N ALA A 225 2.02 7.80 -7.66
CA ALA A 225 2.94 8.13 -8.74
C ALA A 225 2.41 9.28 -9.61
N ARG A 226 1.12 9.25 -9.96
CA ARG A 226 0.45 10.32 -10.72
C ARG A 226 0.43 11.66 -9.98
N GLU A 227 0.21 11.66 -8.67
CA GLU A 227 0.26 12.89 -7.87
C GLU A 227 1.69 13.46 -7.81
N LEU A 228 2.71 12.61 -7.76
CA LEU A 228 4.11 13.06 -7.87
C LEU A 228 4.43 13.59 -9.27
N ASP A 229 3.92 12.97 -10.33
CA ASP A 229 4.03 13.51 -11.70
C ASP A 229 3.36 14.89 -11.80
N LEU A 230 2.20 15.07 -11.16
CA LEU A 230 1.51 16.36 -11.11
C LEU A 230 2.33 17.40 -10.34
N PHE A 231 2.93 17.01 -9.21
CA PHE A 231 3.84 17.84 -8.45
C PHE A 231 5.05 18.29 -9.30
N PHE A 232 5.67 17.39 -10.06
CA PHE A 232 6.82 17.75 -10.91
C PHE A 232 6.44 18.55 -12.15
N SER A 233 5.26 18.32 -12.73
CA SER A 233 4.81 19.05 -13.92
C SER A 233 4.28 20.44 -13.62
N LYS A 234 3.69 20.67 -12.44
CA LYS A 234 3.09 21.96 -12.06
C LYS A 234 3.74 22.59 -10.83
N GLY A 235 3.86 21.82 -9.75
CA GLY A 235 4.30 22.31 -8.45
C GLY A 235 5.77 22.70 -8.40
N VAL A 236 6.66 21.99 -9.10
CA VAL A 236 8.11 22.21 -9.00
C VAL A 236 8.53 23.62 -9.41
N TYR A 237 7.79 24.26 -10.33
CA TYR A 237 8.10 25.61 -10.79
C TYR A 237 8.02 26.64 -9.66
N TYR A 238 7.11 26.43 -8.70
CA TYR A 238 7.01 27.26 -7.49
C TYR A 238 8.28 27.22 -6.63
N PHE A 239 9.02 26.11 -6.70
CA PHE A 239 10.30 25.91 -6.02
C PHE A 239 11.52 26.25 -6.90
N ARG A 240 11.34 26.35 -8.23
CA ARG A 240 12.41 26.77 -9.16
C ARG A 240 12.59 28.29 -9.26
N GLY A 241 11.57 29.09 -8.93
CA GLY A 241 11.64 30.56 -8.95
C GLY A 241 12.76 31.18 -8.09
N PHE A 242 13.39 30.40 -7.22
CA PHE A 242 14.55 30.80 -6.42
C PHE A 242 15.87 30.84 -7.21
N THR A 243 15.89 30.29 -8.42
CA THR A 243 17.09 30.18 -9.27
C THR A 243 17.61 31.50 -9.84
N HIS A 244 16.86 32.60 -9.74
CA HIS A 244 17.35 33.93 -10.14
C HIS A 244 18.20 34.61 -9.06
N SER A 245 18.15 34.11 -7.82
CA SER A 245 19.24 34.29 -6.86
C SER A 245 20.23 33.17 -7.13
N THR A 246 21.49 33.48 -7.39
CA THR A 246 22.55 32.52 -7.78
C THR A 246 22.87 31.41 -6.76
N ASN A 247 22.06 31.28 -5.72
CA ASN A 247 22.25 30.39 -4.58
C ASN A 247 20.98 29.54 -4.36
N VAL A 248 20.62 28.67 -5.30
CA VAL A 248 19.74 27.56 -4.92
C VAL A 248 20.52 26.74 -3.90
N SER A 249 19.99 26.66 -2.67
CA SER A 249 20.57 25.84 -1.62
C SER A 249 20.71 24.41 -2.15
N GLY A 250 21.93 23.86 -2.12
CA GLY A 250 22.18 22.49 -2.57
C GLY A 250 21.25 21.47 -1.91
N ARG A 251 20.71 21.79 -0.73
CA ARG A 251 19.73 20.96 -0.02
C ARG A 251 18.40 20.83 -0.75
N ALA A 252 17.86 21.90 -1.34
CA ALA A 252 16.59 21.85 -2.07
C ALA A 252 16.72 20.96 -3.33
N ILE A 253 17.87 21.05 -4.02
CA ILE A 253 18.19 20.18 -5.15
C ILE A 253 18.28 18.72 -4.70
N VAL A 254 18.94 18.45 -3.56
CA VAL A 254 19.01 17.10 -2.98
C VAL A 254 17.61 16.59 -2.64
N SER A 255 16.76 17.37 -1.98
CA SER A 255 15.39 16.97 -1.66
C SER A 255 14.55 16.68 -2.91
N LEU A 256 14.63 17.53 -3.94
CA LEU A 256 13.93 17.30 -5.20
C LEU A 256 14.43 16.03 -5.91
N ALA A 257 15.74 15.79 -5.92
CA ALA A 257 16.32 14.57 -6.48
C ALA A 257 15.89 13.31 -5.70
N THR A 258 15.77 13.41 -4.38
CA THR A 258 15.22 12.33 -3.54
C THR A 258 13.76 12.06 -3.86
N ILE A 259 12.92 13.10 -3.97
CA ILE A 259 11.50 12.97 -4.34
C ILE A 259 11.35 12.32 -5.72
N ASP A 260 12.20 12.72 -6.68
CA ASP A 260 12.21 12.19 -8.05
C ASP A 260 12.58 10.70 -8.06
N ARG A 261 13.59 10.31 -7.26
CA ARG A 261 13.97 8.91 -7.08
C ARG A 261 12.84 8.08 -6.46
N VAL A 262 12.19 8.59 -5.41
CA VAL A 262 11.06 7.91 -4.76
C VAL A 262 9.93 7.69 -5.75
N ARG A 263 9.60 8.68 -6.60
CA ARG A 263 8.60 8.53 -7.66
C ARG A 263 8.94 7.35 -8.57
N ASP A 264 10.18 7.28 -9.06
CA ASP A 264 10.60 6.21 -9.97
C ASP A 264 10.54 4.83 -9.29
N GLU A 265 10.90 4.75 -8.01
CA GLU A 265 10.85 3.53 -7.21
C GLU A 265 9.41 3.06 -6.96
N LEU A 266 8.49 3.96 -6.62
CA LEU A 266 7.06 3.64 -6.52
C LEU A 266 6.51 3.13 -7.87
N GLY A 267 6.94 3.72 -8.98
CA GLY A 267 6.61 3.24 -10.33
C GLY A 267 7.09 1.80 -10.57
N ARG A 268 8.32 1.47 -10.15
CA ARG A 268 8.86 0.10 -10.24
C ARG A 268 8.07 -0.89 -9.38
N LEU A 269 7.69 -0.50 -8.16
CA LEU A 269 6.87 -1.33 -7.28
C LEU A 269 5.48 -1.60 -7.89
N SER A 270 4.87 -0.59 -8.51
CA SER A 270 3.61 -0.77 -9.25
C SER A 270 3.73 -1.82 -10.36
N ILE A 271 4.79 -1.74 -11.17
CA ILE A 271 5.06 -2.71 -12.23
C ILE A 271 5.29 -4.11 -11.65
N LYS A 272 6.02 -4.20 -10.52
CA LYS A 272 6.27 -5.47 -9.83
C LYS A 272 4.95 -6.13 -9.38
N LEU A 273 4.09 -5.38 -8.70
CA LEU A 273 2.76 -5.84 -8.28
C LEU A 273 1.89 -6.26 -9.48
N GLN A 274 1.92 -5.51 -10.57
CA GLN A 274 1.17 -5.85 -11.79
C GLN A 274 1.65 -7.18 -12.39
N ASN A 275 2.96 -7.36 -12.54
CA ASN A 275 3.55 -8.61 -13.03
C ASN A 275 3.16 -9.78 -12.12
N PHE A 276 3.16 -9.55 -10.81
CA PHE A 276 2.79 -10.58 -9.83
C PHE A 276 1.32 -10.99 -9.97
N LYS A 277 0.40 -10.02 -10.07
CA LYS A 277 -1.01 -10.25 -10.35
C LYS A 277 -1.24 -11.01 -11.65
N ASP A 278 -0.52 -10.65 -12.72
CA ASP A 278 -0.66 -11.30 -14.03
C ASP A 278 -0.15 -12.76 -14.02
N ASN A 279 0.93 -13.03 -13.26
CA ASN A 279 1.42 -14.39 -13.08
C ASN A 279 0.45 -15.25 -12.27
N LEU A 280 -0.10 -14.67 -11.19
CA LEU A 280 -1.12 -15.32 -10.39
C LEU A 280 -2.34 -15.71 -11.25
N ALA A 281 -2.81 -14.82 -12.13
CA ALA A 281 -3.90 -15.10 -13.06
C ALA A 281 -3.59 -16.24 -14.06
N LYS A 282 -2.34 -16.38 -14.50
CA LYS A 282 -1.92 -17.48 -15.40
C LYS A 282 -1.95 -18.83 -14.68
N ASP A 283 -1.56 -18.87 -13.41
CA ASP A 283 -1.59 -20.10 -12.62
C ASP A 283 -3.03 -20.60 -12.40
N ILE A 284 -4.00 -19.68 -12.29
CA ILE A 284 -5.44 -20.02 -12.28
C ILE A 284 -5.84 -20.71 -13.58
N ALA A 285 -5.50 -20.10 -14.72
CA ALA A 285 -5.87 -20.63 -16.03
C ALA A 285 -5.35 -22.05 -16.23
N ARG A 286 -4.14 -22.33 -15.73
CA ARG A 286 -3.55 -23.67 -15.75
C ARG A 286 -4.37 -24.67 -14.93
N GLU A 287 -4.70 -24.37 -13.67
CA GLU A 287 -5.49 -25.29 -12.82
C GLU A 287 -6.89 -25.58 -13.41
N VAL A 288 -7.53 -24.58 -14.03
CA VAL A 288 -8.82 -24.77 -14.69
C VAL A 288 -8.69 -25.73 -15.88
N THR A 289 -7.63 -25.61 -16.68
CA THR A 289 -7.41 -26.48 -17.86
C THR A 289 -6.96 -27.89 -17.54
N THR A 290 -6.20 -28.10 -16.46
CA THR A 290 -5.67 -29.42 -16.09
C THR A 290 -6.68 -30.29 -15.35
N SER A 291 -7.83 -29.73 -14.94
CA SER A 291 -8.90 -30.53 -14.37
C SER A 291 -9.62 -31.32 -15.48
N PRO A 292 -9.50 -32.66 -15.54
CA PRO A 292 -10.30 -33.45 -16.46
C PRO A 292 -11.77 -33.21 -16.10
N HIS A 293 -12.49 -32.54 -16.99
CA HIS A 293 -13.93 -32.38 -16.85
C HIS A 293 -14.50 -33.80 -16.89
N PRO A 294 -15.24 -34.27 -15.87
CA PRO A 294 -15.92 -35.54 -15.97
C PRO A 294 -16.90 -35.41 -17.14
N GLN A 295 -16.54 -35.98 -18.29
CA GLN A 295 -17.51 -36.11 -19.37
C GLN A 295 -18.69 -36.88 -18.77
N PRO A 296 -19.93 -36.38 -18.93
CA PRO A 296 -21.08 -37.16 -18.54
C PRO A 296 -21.00 -38.50 -19.30
N SER A 297 -20.77 -39.59 -18.56
CA SER A 297 -20.79 -40.92 -19.14
C SER A 297 -22.11 -41.08 -19.92
N PRO A 298 -22.07 -41.45 -21.21
CA PRO A 298 -23.26 -41.72 -21.99
C PRO A 298 -23.82 -43.09 -21.60
N GLU A 299 -24.18 -43.27 -20.33
CA GLU A 299 -24.89 -44.45 -19.85
C GLU A 299 -26.29 -44.03 -19.44
N GLY A 300 -27.27 -44.32 -20.30
CA GLY A 300 -28.68 -44.35 -19.87
C GLY A 300 -29.73 -43.64 -20.72
N MET A 301 -29.53 -43.38 -22.01
CA MET A 301 -30.67 -43.17 -22.93
C MET A 301 -31.10 -44.50 -23.55
N ALA A 302 -31.53 -45.45 -22.72
CA ALA A 302 -32.29 -46.61 -23.19
C ALA A 302 -33.75 -46.18 -23.42
N TYR A 303 -34.08 -45.80 -24.65
CA TYR A 303 -35.45 -45.56 -25.09
C TYR A 303 -36.26 -46.86 -24.96
N LYS A 304 -37.08 -46.95 -23.92
CA LYS A 304 -38.09 -48.02 -23.78
C LYS A 304 -39.31 -47.64 -24.62
N THR A 305 -39.26 -47.88 -25.93
CA THR A 305 -40.44 -47.81 -26.81
C THR A 305 -41.41 -48.92 -26.44
N ARG A 306 -42.56 -48.51 -25.90
CA ARG A 306 -43.68 -49.35 -25.48
C ARG A 306 -44.57 -49.61 -26.70
N SER A 307 -44.63 -50.85 -27.16
CA SER A 307 -45.58 -51.29 -28.19
C SER A 307 -47.01 -51.26 -27.64
N PRO A 308 -48.02 -50.74 -28.39
CA PRO A 308 -49.41 -50.92 -28.04
C PRO A 308 -49.88 -52.32 -28.48
N SER A 309 -50.49 -53.06 -27.56
CA SER A 309 -51.25 -54.28 -27.82
C SER A 309 -52.59 -53.96 -28.50
N ALA A 310 -53.03 -54.93 -29.30
CA ALA A 310 -54.22 -54.99 -30.15
C ALA A 310 -55.56 -54.58 -29.50
#